data_AF-A0A849PGP9-F1
#
_entry.id   AF-A0A849PGP9-F1
#
_cell.length_a   1.000
_cell.length_b   1.000
_cell.length_c   1.000
_cell.angle_alpha   90.00
_cell.angle_beta   90.00
_cell.angle_gamma   90.00
#
_symmetry.space_group_name_H-M   'P 1'
#
loop_
_entity.id
_entity.type
_entity.pdbx_description
1 polymer ?
#
loop_
_entity_poly.entity_id
_entity_poly.type
_entity_poly.pdbx_seq_one_letter_code
_entity_poly.pdbx_strand_id
1 'polypeptide(L)'
;MSNRFDRIGKWWHRDKEIDLVALNEKSREILFIECKWKDMSPGAAKRELGKLEEKSEHVLYDSNKKDFGLIAKSIDKKEDLRQAGYLVMDLSDFRSKIG
;
A
#
# COMPACT_ATOMS: atom_id res chain seq x y z
N MET A 1 -14.95 -3.97 16.98
CA MET A 1 -14.34 -4.05 15.64
C MET A 1 -13.20 -5.05 15.71
N SER A 2 -13.21 -6.11 14.92
CA SER A 2 -12.06 -7.00 14.82
C SER A 2 -10.99 -6.32 13.95
N ASN A 3 -9.75 -6.26 14.43
CA ASN A 3 -8.64 -5.79 13.61
C ASN A 3 -8.35 -6.84 12.53
N ARG A 4 -8.41 -6.42 11.26
CA ARG A 4 -8.08 -7.30 10.11
C ARG A 4 -6.61 -7.75 10.14
N PHE A 5 -5.71 -6.94 10.67
CA PHE A 5 -4.28 -7.22 10.74
C PHE A 5 -3.84 -7.26 12.22
N ASP A 6 -2.95 -8.18 12.56
CA ASP A 6 -2.44 -8.38 13.92
C ASP A 6 -1.05 -7.76 14.12
N ARG A 7 -0.28 -7.56 13.05
CA ARG A 7 1.03 -6.88 13.10
C ARG A 7 1.13 -5.83 12.02
N ILE A 8 1.62 -4.64 12.37
CA ILE A 8 1.80 -3.51 11.45
C ILE A 8 3.13 -2.83 11.79
N GLY A 9 3.92 -2.50 10.79
CA GLY A 9 5.15 -1.74 10.97
C GLY A 9 5.86 -1.41 9.66
N LYS A 10 6.95 -0.64 9.76
CA LYS A 10 7.87 -0.44 8.63
C LYS A 10 8.65 -1.73 8.36
N TRP A 11 9.12 -1.90 7.13
CA TRP A 11 10.06 -2.94 6.78
C TRP A 11 11.30 -2.37 6.08
N TRP A 12 12.47 -2.84 6.48
CA TRP A 12 13.76 -2.42 5.95
C TRP A 12 14.68 -3.61 5.75
N HIS A 13 15.32 -3.68 4.59
CA HIS A 13 16.40 -4.62 4.32
C HIS A 13 17.41 -4.01 3.34
N ARG A 14 18.66 -3.84 3.80
CA ARG A 14 19.73 -3.17 3.05
C ARG A 14 19.31 -1.75 2.62
N ASP A 15 19.15 -1.55 1.32
CA ASP A 15 18.79 -0.31 0.65
C ASP A 15 17.27 -0.17 0.39
N LYS A 16 16.46 -1.16 0.80
CA LYS A 16 15.02 -1.21 0.51
C LYS A 16 14.20 -0.89 1.76
N GLU A 17 13.26 0.03 1.60
CA GLU A 17 12.22 0.38 2.58
C GLU A 17 10.83 0.10 2.00
N ILE A 18 9.94 -0.41 2.83
CA ILE A 18 8.49 -0.35 2.63
C ILE A 18 7.89 0.41 3.82
N ASP A 19 7.19 1.51 3.54
CA ASP A 19 6.67 2.42 4.56
C ASP A 19 5.72 1.74 5.55
N LEU A 20 4.90 0.80 5.08
CA LEU A 20 4.02 0.02 5.93
C LEU A 20 3.83 -1.38 5.38
N VAL A 21 4.05 -2.36 6.24
CA VAL A 21 3.71 -3.76 6.07
C VAL A 21 2.73 -4.16 7.17
N ALA A 22 1.59 -4.72 6.78
CA ALA A 22 0.60 -5.25 7.71
C ALA A 22 0.37 -6.74 7.45
N LEU A 23 0.39 -7.54 8.51
CA LEU A 23 0.25 -8.99 8.47
C LEU A 23 -1.04 -9.42 9.17
N ASN A 24 -1.69 -10.42 8.59
CA ASN A 24 -2.61 -11.28 9.30
C ASN A 24 -2.01 -12.69 9.33
N GLU A 25 -1.52 -13.12 10.48
CA GLU A 25 -0.86 -14.42 10.64
C GLU A 25 -1.86 -15.58 10.51
N LYS A 26 -3.11 -15.38 10.93
CA LYS A 26 -4.16 -16.41 10.88
C LYS A 26 -4.64 -16.68 9.46
N SER A 27 -4.94 -15.63 8.68
CA SER A 27 -5.40 -15.75 7.29
C SER A 27 -4.26 -15.78 6.27
N ARG A 28 -3.02 -15.56 6.71
CA ARG A 28 -1.81 -15.49 5.87
C ARG A 28 -1.93 -14.40 4.80
N GLU A 29 -2.50 -13.25 5.16
CA GLU A 29 -2.55 -12.06 4.33
C GLU A 29 -1.39 -11.11 4.65
N ILE A 30 -0.87 -10.43 3.64
CA ILE A 30 0.11 -9.35 3.78
C ILE A 30 -0.33 -8.16 2.94
N LEU A 31 -0.19 -6.96 3.50
CA LEU A 31 -0.47 -5.69 2.84
C LEU A 31 0.79 -4.84 2.85
N PHE A 32 1.19 -4.38 1.67
CA PHE A 32 2.30 -3.46 1.47
C PHE A 32 1.75 -2.09 1.07
N ILE A 33 2.24 -1.02 1.70
CA ILE A 33 1.85 0.36 1.36
C ILE A 33 3.10 1.23 1.24
N GLU A 34 3.08 2.08 0.22
CA GLU A 34 4.01 3.21 0.06
C GLU A 34 3.26 4.54 0.28
N CYS A 35 3.91 5.52 0.91
CA CYS A 35 3.38 6.87 1.09
C CYS A 35 4.20 7.90 0.31
N LYS A 36 3.53 8.74 -0.49
CA LYS A 36 4.15 9.80 -1.31
C LYS A 36 3.50 11.14 -1.07
N TRP A 37 4.19 12.06 -0.41
CA TRP A 37 3.67 13.41 -0.15
C TRP A 37 3.77 14.36 -1.35
N LYS A 38 3.11 14.00 -2.46
CA LYS A 38 3.06 14.79 -3.69
C LYS A 38 1.81 14.48 -4.51
N ASP A 39 1.50 15.35 -5.45
CA ASP A 39 0.46 15.15 -6.45
C ASP A 39 0.99 14.19 -7.54
N MET A 40 0.19 13.20 -7.94
CA MET A 40 0.65 12.11 -8.80
C MET A 40 -0.25 11.90 -10.02
N SER A 41 0.38 11.83 -11.19
CA SER A 41 -0.29 11.35 -12.41
C SER A 41 -0.52 9.84 -12.36
N PRO A 42 -1.43 9.29 -13.19
CA PRO A 42 -1.70 7.85 -13.19
C PRO A 42 -0.44 7.02 -13.50
N GLY A 43 0.39 7.49 -14.43
CA GLY A 43 1.66 6.82 -14.78
C GLY A 43 2.69 6.85 -13.64
N ALA A 44 2.77 7.97 -12.90
CA ALA A 44 3.65 8.05 -11.74
C ALA A 44 3.18 7.12 -10.62
N ALA A 45 1.87 7.04 -10.37
CA ALA A 45 1.29 6.15 -9.36
C ALA A 45 1.52 4.67 -9.71
N LYS A 46 1.27 4.26 -10.95
CA LYS A 46 1.57 2.89 -11.44
C LYS A 46 3.04 2.53 -11.26
N ARG A 47 3.96 3.45 -11.55
CA ARG A 47 5.40 3.22 -11.37
C ARG A 47 5.77 3.01 -9.90
N GLU A 48 5.20 3.77 -8.97
CA GLU A 48 5.50 3.56 -7.54
C GLU A 48 4.89 2.26 -7.00
N LEU A 49 3.71 1.86 -7.48
CA LEU A 49 3.12 0.55 -7.17
C LEU A 49 3.98 -0.61 -7.71
N GLY A 50 4.48 -0.52 -8.95
CA GLY A 50 5.39 -1.53 -9.50
C GLY A 50 6.70 -1.66 -8.70
N LYS A 51 7.30 -0.55 -8.27
CA LYS A 51 8.45 -0.58 -7.36
C LYS A 51 8.12 -1.21 -6.01
N LEU A 52 6.90 -1.00 -5.50
CA LEU A 52 6.46 -1.60 -4.24
C LEU A 52 6.32 -3.13 -4.38
N GLU A 53 5.74 -3.60 -5.48
CA GLU A 53 5.68 -5.02 -5.84
C GLU A 53 7.08 -5.63 -5.91
N GLU A 54 8.01 -5.01 -6.64
CA GLU A 54 9.41 -5.44 -6.72
C GLU A 54 10.09 -5.52 -5.34
N LYS A 55 9.89 -4.51 -4.49
CA LYS A 55 10.42 -4.51 -3.11
C LYS A 55 9.82 -5.64 -2.27
N SER A 56 8.54 -5.96 -2.47
CA SER A 56 7.83 -6.97 -1.69
C SER A 56 8.38 -8.39 -1.88
N GLU A 57 9.04 -8.66 -3.00
CA GLU A 57 9.68 -9.97 -3.27
C GLU A 57 10.87 -10.25 -2.34
N HIS A 58 11.38 -9.24 -1.64
CA HIS A 58 12.43 -9.40 -0.63
C HIS A 58 11.87 -9.65 0.78
N VAL A 59 10.56 -9.58 0.97
CA VAL A 59 9.91 -9.83 2.26
C VAL A 59 9.66 -11.33 2.40
N LEU A 60 10.46 -11.99 3.23
CA LEU A 60 10.37 -13.44 3.47
C LEU A 60 9.19 -13.75 4.41
N TYR A 61 7.99 -13.83 3.85
CA TYR A 61 6.77 -14.20 4.56
C TYR A 61 5.88 -15.09 3.70
N ASP A 62 5.39 -16.20 4.27
CA ASP A 62 4.58 -17.18 3.57
C ASP A 62 3.09 -16.77 3.53
N SER A 63 2.76 -15.86 2.60
CA SER A 63 1.40 -15.34 2.40
C SER A 63 0.63 -16.08 1.32
N ASN A 64 -0.66 -16.29 1.55
CA ASN A 64 -1.60 -16.74 0.51
C ASN A 64 -2.12 -15.58 -0.35
N LYS A 65 -2.00 -14.35 0.14
CA LYS A 65 -2.51 -13.14 -0.51
C LYS A 65 -1.64 -11.94 -0.19
N LYS A 66 -1.21 -11.23 -1.24
CA LYS A 66 -0.49 -9.95 -1.18
C LYS A 66 -1.42 -8.85 -1.70
N ASP A 67 -1.73 -7.87 -0.87
CA ASP A 67 -2.41 -6.64 -1.26
C ASP A 67 -1.39 -5.49 -1.35
N PHE A 68 -1.58 -4.55 -2.28
CA PHE A 68 -0.68 -3.43 -2.51
C PHE A 68 -1.43 -2.11 -2.46
N GLY A 69 -0.81 -1.09 -1.86
CA GLY A 69 -1.42 0.22 -1.72
C GLY A 69 -0.47 1.40 -1.88
N LEU A 70 -1.07 2.54 -2.20
CA LEU A 70 -0.38 3.81 -2.36
C LEU A 70 -1.21 4.91 -1.69
N ILE A 71 -0.57 5.66 -0.80
CA ILE A 71 -1.14 6.85 -0.19
C ILE A 71 -0.40 8.06 -0.77
N ALA A 72 -1.10 9.06 -1.27
CA ALA A 72 -0.46 10.30 -1.73
C ALA A 72 -1.20 11.58 -1.35
N LYS A 73 -0.66 12.74 -1.73
CA LYS A 73 -1.34 14.03 -1.53
C LYS A 73 -2.60 14.13 -2.40
N SER A 74 -2.46 13.84 -3.69
CA SER A 74 -3.54 13.65 -4.66
C SER A 74 -3.11 12.66 -5.75
N ILE A 75 -4.06 11.91 -6.32
CA ILE A 75 -3.79 10.96 -7.40
C ILE A 75 -4.85 11.12 -8.49
N ASP A 76 -4.41 11.54 -9.67
CA ASP A 76 -5.28 11.64 -10.84
C ASP A 76 -5.77 10.25 -11.26
N LYS A 77 -7.07 10.14 -11.58
CA LYS A 77 -7.73 8.89 -12.01
C LYS A 77 -7.45 7.70 -11.08
N LYS A 78 -7.40 7.92 -9.76
CA LYS A 78 -7.16 6.86 -8.77
C LYS A 78 -8.15 5.69 -8.83
N GLU A 79 -9.37 5.93 -9.33
CA GLU A 79 -10.36 4.86 -9.51
C GLU A 79 -9.90 3.79 -10.51
N ASP A 80 -9.12 4.14 -11.53
CA ASP A 80 -8.56 3.16 -12.47
C ASP A 80 -7.59 2.19 -11.75
N LEU A 81 -6.85 2.71 -10.76
CA LEU A 81 -5.95 1.90 -9.93
C LEU A 81 -6.73 1.03 -8.94
N ARG A 82 -7.80 1.56 -8.36
CA ARG A 82 -8.70 0.81 -7.47
C ARG A 82 -9.38 -0.34 -8.21
N GLN A 83 -9.85 -0.10 -9.44
CA GLN A 83 -10.42 -1.14 -10.30
C GLN A 83 -9.39 -2.22 -10.68
N ALA A 84 -8.11 -1.85 -10.76
CA ALA A 84 -7.01 -2.80 -10.95
C ALA A 84 -6.64 -3.59 -9.67
N GLY A 85 -7.33 -3.38 -8.54
CA GLY A 85 -7.15 -4.12 -7.29
C GLY A 85 -6.23 -3.44 -6.26
N TYR A 86 -5.70 -2.26 -6.55
CA TYR A 86 -4.83 -1.54 -5.62
C TYR A 86 -5.61 -0.77 -4.55
N LEU A 87 -5.08 -0.78 -3.32
CA LEU A 87 -5.55 0.05 -2.22
C LEU A 87 -4.96 1.47 -2.33
N VAL A 88 -5.62 2.31 -3.12
CA VAL A 88 -5.16 3.69 -3.38
C VAL A 88 -5.98 4.71 -2.61
N MET A 89 -5.31 5.59 -1.87
CA MET A 89 -5.92 6.70 -1.14
C MET A 89 -5.15 8.00 -1.36
N ASP A 90 -5.86 9.12 -1.28
CA ASP A 90 -5.27 10.44 -1.18
C ASP A 90 -5.94 11.27 -0.08
N LEU A 91 -5.52 12.52 0.10
CA LEU A 91 -6.05 13.40 1.15
C LEU A 91 -7.56 13.65 1.05
N SER A 92 -8.15 13.60 -0.14
CA SER A 92 -9.61 13.76 -0.30
C SER A 92 -10.39 12.59 0.32
N ASP A 93 -9.80 11.39 0.32
CA ASP A 93 -10.41 10.20 0.93
C ASP A 93 -10.43 10.25 2.46
N PHE A 94 -9.53 11.04 3.07
CA PHE A 94 -9.50 11.25 4.51
C PHE A 94 -10.43 12.40 4.94
N ARG A 95 -10.61 13.43 4.11
CA ARG A 95 -11.48 14.57 4.44
C ARG A 95 -12.95 14.17 4.65
N SER A 96 -13.42 13.10 4.02
CA SER A 96 -14.77 12.57 4.21
C SER A 96 -14.99 11.80 5.52
N LYS A 97 -13.93 11.60 6.33
CA LYS A 97 -13.96 10.82 7.58
C LYS A 97 -13.68 11.65 8.84
N ILE A 98 -13.52 12.97 8.71
CA ILE A 98 -13.21 13.89 9.82
C ILE A 98 -14.29 14.98 9.94
N GLY A 99 -15.51 14.68 9.51
CA GLY A 99 -16.71 15.50 9.68
C GLY A 99 -17.75 14.79 10.53
#